data_AF-A0AAD1JEQ5-F1
#
_entry.id   AF-A0AAD1JEQ5-F1
#
_cell.length_a   1.000
_cell.length_b   1.000
_cell.length_c   1.000
_cell.angle_alpha   90.00
_cell.angle_beta   90.00
_cell.angle_gamma   90.00
#
_symmetry.space_group_name_H-M   'P 1'
#
loop_
_entity.id
_entity.type
_entity.pdbx_description
1 polymer ?
#
loop_
_entity_poly.entity_id
_entity_poly.type
_entity_poly.pdbx_seq_one_letter_code
_entity_poly.pdbx_strand_id
1 'polypeptide(L)'
;MALFAAIPYKVYWHRARKESAIRYDEILEYTKKSAGFQEISKHYKNIGSSFFARNQYMVDMADIVISYMKYNSPGTMDTIKRAKEAGKYYGNILDLVSK
;
A
#
# COMPACT_ATOMS: atom_id res chain seq x y z
N MET A 1 16.09 5.29 6.97
CA MET A 1 15.25 5.24 5.77
C MET A 1 13.98 6.02 6.02
N ALA A 2 13.52 6.79 5.04
CA ALA A 2 12.26 7.52 5.13
C ALA A 2 11.09 6.59 4.77
N LEU A 3 10.00 6.62 5.54
CA LEU A 3 8.78 5.87 5.29
C LEU A 3 7.61 6.83 5.10
N PHE A 4 6.94 6.69 3.97
CA PHE A 4 5.65 7.32 3.69
C PHE A 4 4.57 6.24 3.59
N ALA A 5 3.43 6.44 4.27
CA ALA A 5 2.31 5.50 4.20
C ALA A 5 1.11 6.03 3.40
N ALA A 6 0.68 5.26 2.39
CA ALA A 6 -0.59 5.51 1.70
C ALA A 6 -1.72 4.71 2.36
N ILE A 7 -2.68 5.42 2.96
CA ILE A 7 -3.77 4.85 3.76
C ILE A 7 -5.07 4.91 2.96
N PRO A 8 -5.76 3.78 2.72
CA PRO A 8 -7.03 3.84 2.00
C PRO A 8 -8.09 4.46 2.89
N TYR A 9 -8.92 5.35 2.36
CA TYR A 9 -10.02 6.00 3.08
C TYR A 9 -9.54 6.89 4.24
N LYS A 10 -9.69 6.47 5.50
CA LYS A 10 -9.45 7.30 6.69
C LYS A 10 -8.82 6.52 7.84
N VAL A 11 -7.85 7.12 8.53
CA VAL A 11 -7.14 6.57 9.69
C VAL A 11 -8.09 6.16 10.80
N TYR A 12 -9.08 7.02 11.13
CA TYR A 12 -10.03 6.73 12.21
C TYR A 12 -10.80 5.43 11.98
N TRP A 13 -11.11 5.12 10.71
CA TRP A 13 -11.86 3.92 10.34
C TRP A 13 -11.05 2.64 10.51
N HIS A 14 -9.74 2.70 10.22
CA HIS A 14 -8.83 1.58 10.46
C HIS A 14 -8.55 1.37 11.94
N ARG A 15 -8.36 2.46 12.71
CA ARG A 15 -8.16 2.40 14.17
C ARG A 15 -9.34 1.75 14.91
N ALA A 16 -10.56 1.92 14.41
CA ALA A 16 -11.75 1.33 15.01
C ALA A 16 -11.78 -0.22 14.90
N ARG A 17 -10.96 -0.83 14.02
CA ARG A 17 -10.93 -2.27 13.75
C ARG A 17 -9.82 -2.95 14.56
N LYS A 18 -10.08 -3.16 15.85
CA LYS A 18 -9.10 -3.63 16.84
C LYS A 18 -8.38 -4.94 16.46
N GLU A 19 -9.06 -5.85 15.76
CA GLU A 19 -8.52 -7.16 15.37
C GLU A 19 -7.46 -7.08 14.25
N SER A 20 -7.50 -6.04 13.41
CA SER A 20 -6.63 -5.89 12.24
C SER A 20 -5.55 -4.82 12.43
N ALA A 21 -5.59 -4.09 13.55
CA ALA A 21 -4.81 -2.88 13.80
C ALA A 21 -3.71 -3.07 14.87
N ILE A 22 -3.22 -4.30 15.08
CA ILE A 22 -2.35 -4.72 16.19
C ILE A 22 -1.10 -3.82 16.36
N ARG A 23 -0.58 -3.24 15.27
CA ARG A 23 0.58 -2.32 15.28
C ARG A 23 0.31 -1.00 14.55
N TYR A 24 -0.95 -0.66 14.32
CA TYR A 24 -1.30 0.44 13.44
C TYR A 24 -0.82 1.80 13.99
N ASP A 25 -0.96 2.03 15.30
CA ASP A 25 -0.50 3.26 15.92
C ASP A 25 1.02 3.38 15.98
N GLU A 26 1.73 2.27 16.20
CA GLU A 26 3.20 2.23 16.15
C GLU A 26 3.69 2.64 14.74
N ILE A 27 3.09 2.07 13.70
CA ILE A 27 3.44 2.38 12.30
C ILE A 27 3.10 3.84 11.99
N LEU A 28 1.92 4.32 12.39
CA LEU A 28 1.53 5.72 12.17
C LEU A 28 2.49 6.69 12.87
N GLU A 29 2.87 6.42 14.11
CA GLU A 29 3.80 7.26 14.85
C GLU A 29 5.18 7.27 14.18
N TYR A 30 5.66 6.12 13.72
CA TYR A 30 6.90 6.03 12.95
C TYR A 30 6.81 6.81 11.63
N THR A 31 5.71 6.69 10.88
CA THR A 31 5.54 7.42 9.61
C THR A 31 5.55 8.93 9.82
N LYS A 32 4.87 9.45 10.87
CA LYS A 32 4.87 10.88 11.21
C LYS A 32 6.26 11.44 11.50
N LYS A 33 7.10 10.65 12.19
CA LYS A 33 8.51 11.00 12.49
C LYS A 33 9.42 10.84 11.28
N SER A 34 8.92 10.22 10.21
CA SER A 34 9.67 9.88 8.99
C SER A 34 9.25 10.79 7.83
N ALA A 35 8.57 10.29 6.79
CA ALA A 35 8.11 11.11 5.65
C ALA A 35 6.61 11.46 5.70
N GLY A 36 5.87 10.92 6.65
CA GLY A 36 4.44 11.16 6.84
C GLY A 36 3.54 10.07 6.24
N PHE A 37 2.27 10.39 6.13
CA PHE A 37 1.26 9.52 5.51
C PHE A 37 0.20 10.35 4.82
N GLN A 38 -0.55 9.73 3.91
CA GLN A 38 -1.68 10.37 3.25
C GLN A 38 -2.86 9.42 3.14
N GLU A 39 -4.04 9.97 3.44
CA GLU A 39 -5.33 9.32 3.28
C GLU A 39 -5.79 9.44 1.82
N ILE A 40 -5.97 8.31 1.15
CA ILE A 40 -6.34 8.24 -0.26
C ILE A 40 -7.85 8.05 -0.38
N SER A 41 -8.48 9.04 -1.00
CA SER A 41 -9.92 9.04 -1.30
C SER A 41 -10.26 8.06 -2.43
N LYS A 42 -11.48 7.51 -2.38
CA LYS A 42 -12.06 6.71 -3.48
C LYS A 42 -12.16 7.46 -4.82
N HIS A 43 -12.09 8.79 -4.78
CA HIS A 43 -12.14 9.66 -5.96
C HIS A 43 -10.78 9.82 -6.66
N TYR A 44 -9.69 9.30 -6.10
CA TYR A 44 -8.41 9.29 -6.80
C TYR A 44 -8.55 8.55 -8.14
N LYS A 45 -8.35 9.29 -9.23
CA LYS A 45 -8.55 8.82 -10.62
C LYS A 45 -9.91 8.14 -10.87
N ASN A 46 -10.96 8.54 -10.14
CA ASN A 46 -12.33 8.01 -10.28
C ASN A 46 -12.46 6.48 -10.15
N ILE A 47 -11.61 5.85 -9.34
CA ILE A 47 -11.57 4.38 -9.19
C ILE A 47 -12.76 3.81 -8.37
N GLY A 48 -13.45 4.63 -7.57
CA GLY A 48 -14.68 4.25 -6.87
C GLY A 48 -14.49 3.39 -5.61
N SER A 49 -13.34 2.72 -5.46
CA SER A 49 -12.92 1.99 -4.25
C SER A 49 -11.69 2.66 -3.64
N SER A 50 -11.74 2.99 -2.34
CA SER A 50 -10.60 3.59 -1.62
C SER A 50 -9.38 2.66 -1.56
N PHE A 51 -9.58 1.35 -1.58
CA PHE A 51 -8.49 0.37 -1.57
C PHE A 51 -7.74 0.36 -2.91
N PHE A 52 -8.46 0.27 -4.02
CA PHE A 52 -7.87 0.28 -5.36
C PHE A 52 -7.33 1.67 -5.73
N ALA A 53 -7.99 2.73 -5.29
CA ALA A 53 -7.49 4.10 -5.38
C ALA A 53 -6.11 4.24 -4.71
N ARG A 54 -5.97 3.70 -3.49
CA ARG A 54 -4.68 3.67 -2.78
C ARG A 54 -3.65 2.85 -3.56
N ASN A 55 -4.01 1.68 -4.08
CA ASN A 55 -3.08 0.86 -4.87
C ASN A 55 -2.56 1.60 -6.10
N GLN A 56 -3.44 2.29 -6.85
CA GLN A 56 -3.03 3.12 -7.98
C GLN A 56 -2.11 4.26 -7.54
N TYR A 57 -2.45 4.96 -6.45
CA TYR A 57 -1.61 6.02 -5.89
C TYR A 57 -0.19 5.53 -5.57
N MET A 58 -0.06 4.36 -4.93
CA MET A 58 1.26 3.79 -4.62
C MET A 58 2.07 3.52 -5.90
N VAL A 59 1.44 2.99 -6.96
CA VAL A 59 2.11 2.73 -8.24
C VAL A 59 2.49 4.03 -8.96
N ASP A 60 1.64 5.05 -8.89
CA ASP A 60 1.91 6.35 -9.52
C ASP A 60 3.13 7.03 -8.88
N MET A 61 3.26 6.96 -7.55
CA MET A 61 4.33 7.61 -6.78
C MET A 61 5.64 6.83 -6.71
N ALA A 62 5.63 5.53 -6.94
CA ALA A 62 6.83 4.70 -6.83
C ALA A 62 7.62 4.69 -8.14
N ASP A 63 8.95 4.62 -8.06
CA ASP A 63 9.81 4.27 -9.20
C ASP A 63 9.83 2.76 -9.41
N ILE A 64 9.84 2.01 -8.31
CA ILE A 64 9.91 0.55 -8.28
C ILE A 64 8.89 0.01 -7.28
N VAL A 65 8.19 -1.06 -7.68
CA VAL A 65 7.24 -1.78 -6.83
C VAL A 65 7.77 -3.19 -6.57
N ILE A 66 7.95 -3.49 -5.28
CA ILE A 66 8.29 -4.82 -4.77
C ILE A 66 7.10 -5.32 -3.96
N SER A 67 6.76 -6.59 -4.12
CA SER A 67 5.69 -7.23 -3.33
C SER A 67 6.23 -8.22 -2.31
N TYR A 68 5.46 -8.45 -1.26
CA TYR A 68 5.59 -9.65 -0.43
C TYR A 68 4.24 -10.37 -0.49
N MET A 69 4.18 -11.45 -1.28
CA MET A 69 2.95 -12.20 -1.49
C MET A 69 3.18 -13.68 -1.21
N LYS A 70 2.84 -14.12 0.01
CA LYS A 70 2.92 -15.54 0.42
C LYS A 70 1.70 -16.36 -0.03
N TYR A 71 0.55 -15.70 -0.19
CA TYR A 71 -0.71 -16.31 -0.60
C TYR A 71 -1.47 -15.36 -1.54
N ASN A 72 -2.40 -15.90 -2.32
CA ASN A 72 -3.21 -15.11 -3.24
C ASN A 72 -4.10 -14.13 -2.47
N SER A 73 -3.74 -12.85 -2.53
CA SER A 73 -4.51 -11.74 -1.95
C SER A 73 -5.01 -10.83 -3.08
N PRO A 74 -6.33 -10.68 -3.26
CA PRO A 74 -6.88 -9.87 -4.34
C PRO A 74 -6.33 -8.44 -4.38
N GLY A 75 -6.14 -7.81 -3.22
CA GLY A 75 -5.58 -6.45 -3.14
C GLY A 75 -4.11 -6.37 -3.55
N THR A 76 -3.31 -7.37 -3.19
CA THR A 76 -1.91 -7.45 -3.61
C THR A 76 -1.81 -7.74 -5.11
N MET A 77 -2.61 -8.67 -5.62
CA MET A 77 -2.67 -8.99 -7.05
C MET A 77 -3.08 -7.77 -7.91
N ASP A 78 -4.06 -6.97 -7.46
CA ASP A 78 -4.42 -5.71 -8.13
C ASP A 78 -3.24 -4.73 -8.19
N THR A 79 -2.51 -4.57 -7.10
CA THR A 79 -1.34 -3.66 -7.05
C THR A 79 -0.23 -4.15 -7.99
N ILE A 80 0.06 -5.45 -7.98
CA ILE A 80 1.05 -6.07 -8.87
C ILE A 80 0.65 -5.87 -10.34
N LYS A 81 -0.63 -6.10 -10.67
CA LYS A 81 -1.15 -5.90 -12.04
C LYS A 81 -0.89 -4.47 -12.51
N ARG A 82 -1.30 -3.46 -11.72
CA ARG A 82 -1.09 -2.04 -12.03
C ARG A 82 0.39 -1.69 -12.18
N ALA A 83 1.23 -2.23 -11.30
CA ALA A 83 2.68 -1.99 -11.36
C ALA A 83 3.33 -2.62 -12.60
N LYS A 84 2.87 -3.80 -13.04
CA LYS A 84 3.30 -4.43 -14.30
C LYS A 84 2.87 -3.60 -15.51
N GLU A 85 1.62 -3.15 -15.54
CA GLU A 85 1.10 -2.28 -16.60
C GLU A 85 1.88 -0.95 -16.71
N ALA A 86 2.36 -0.43 -15.58
CA ALA A 86 3.20 0.77 -15.53
C ALA A 86 4.70 0.52 -15.78
N GLY A 87 5.13 -0.74 -15.97
CA GLY A 87 6.55 -1.08 -16.13
C GLY A 87 7.42 -0.90 -14.87
N LYS A 88 6.79 -0.85 -13.69
CA LYS A 88 7.45 -0.56 -12.40
C LYS A 88 7.61 -1.78 -11.49
N TYR A 89 7.04 -2.93 -11.85
CA TYR A 89 7.06 -4.12 -10.99
C TYR A 89 8.40 -4.87 -11.07
N TYR A 90 9.10 -4.96 -9.93
CA TYR A 90 10.40 -5.63 -9.85
C TYR A 90 10.29 -7.12 -9.52
N GLY A 91 9.39 -7.50 -8.61
CA GLY A 91 9.24 -8.89 -8.20
C GLY A 91 8.60 -9.08 -6.83
N ASN A 92 8.41 -10.33 -6.46
CA ASN A 92 8.01 -10.73 -5.12
C ASN A 92 9.26 -11.09 -4.32
N ILE A 93 9.41 -10.54 -3.11
CA ILE A 93 10.55 -10.77 -2.23
C ILE A 93 10.84 -12.26 -2.06
N LEU A 94 9.81 -13.09 -1.93
CA LEU A 94 9.98 -14.54 -1.75
C LEU A 94 10.71 -15.18 -2.93
N ASP A 95 10.46 -14.74 -4.16
CA ASP A 95 11.11 -15.26 -5.36
C ASP A 95 12.53 -14.71 -5.53
N LEU A 96 12.81 -13.54 -4.94
CA LEU A 96 14.11 -12.85 -5.02
C LEU A 96 15.12 -13.40 -4.02
N VAL A 97 14.67 -13.82 -2.84
CA VAL A 97 15.55 -14.34 -1.77
C VAL A 97 15.70 -15.86 -1.78
N SER A 98 14.91 -16.56 -2.61
CA SER A 98 15.00 -18.02 -2.77
C SER A 98 15.93 -18.45 -3.92
N LYS A 99 16.67 -17.51 -4.50
CA LYS A 99 17.73 -17.74 -5.50
C LYS A 99 19.09 -17.60 -4.83
#